data_AF-A0A2R7NIM0-F1
#
_entry.id   AF-A0A2R7NIM0-F1
#
_cell.length_a   1.000
_cell.length_b   1.000
_cell.length_c   1.000
_cell.angle_alpha   90.00
_cell.angle_beta   90.00
_cell.angle_gamma   90.00
#
_symmetry.space_group_name_H-M   'P 1'
#
loop_
_entity.id
_entity.type
_entity.pdbx_description
1 polymer ?
#
loop_
_entity_poly.entity_id
_entity_poly.type
_entity_poly.pdbx_seq_one_letter_code
_entity_poly.pdbx_strand_id
1 'polypeptide(L)'
;MKTIHISYGGPDRRIKDATGKVWRFEMHPYSGPAVQDDDGELAEKQPGQRSPFWTAVTLWAQQGAVIGPDGLCTWKPEPEPTLTHLGGRNYAIAGSGLAEKYGRTTP
;
A
#
# COMPACT_ATOMS: atom_id res chain seq x y z
N MET A 1 -33.08 -20.35 11.41
CA MET A 1 -32.95 -19.82 10.04
C MET A 1 -31.46 -19.62 9.81
N LYS A 2 -30.83 -20.36 8.88
CA LYS A 2 -29.37 -20.29 8.65
C LYS A 2 -29.17 -19.29 7.51
N THR A 3 -28.70 -18.09 7.83
CA THR A 3 -28.40 -17.07 6.82
C THR A 3 -27.27 -17.58 5.95
N ILE A 4 -27.54 -17.84 4.67
CA ILE A 4 -26.50 -18.09 3.67
C ILE A 4 -26.11 -16.72 3.14
N HIS A 5 -24.94 -16.23 3.54
CA HIS A 5 -24.33 -15.03 2.99
C HIS A 5 -23.51 -15.46 1.77
N ILE A 6 -23.96 -15.10 0.57
CA ILE A 6 -23.13 -15.19 -0.64
C ILE A 6 -22.50 -13.81 -0.80
N SER A 7 -21.33 -13.61 -0.19
CA SER A 7 -20.48 -12.47 -0.55
C SER A 7 -20.02 -12.69 -1.98
N TYR A 8 -20.30 -11.75 -2.88
CA TYR A 8 -19.62 -11.68 -4.16
C TYR A 8 -18.22 -11.09 -3.89
N GLY A 9 -17.41 -11.87 -3.18
CA GLY A 9 -16.08 -11.46 -2.76
C GLY A 9 -15.19 -11.23 -3.97
N GLY A 10 -14.28 -10.27 -3.85
CA GLY A 10 -13.16 -10.12 -4.76
C GLY A 10 -12.24 -11.35 -4.73
N PRO A 11 -11.30 -11.47 -5.66
CA PRO A 11 -10.37 -12.59 -5.67
C PRO A 11 -9.50 -12.59 -4.41
N ASP A 12 -9.25 -13.77 -3.86
CA ASP A 12 -8.26 -13.99 -2.81
C ASP A 12 -6.85 -13.68 -3.32
N ARG A 13 -6.09 -12.97 -2.47
CA ARG A 13 -4.74 -12.50 -2.77
C ARG A 13 -3.83 -12.70 -1.58
N ARG A 14 -2.53 -12.77 -1.87
CA ARG A 14 -1.46 -12.84 -0.88
C ARG A 14 -0.43 -11.78 -1.17
N ILE A 15 -0.02 -11.00 -0.18
CA ILE A 15 0.99 -9.94 -0.33
C ILE A 15 2.01 -10.01 0.80
N LYS A 16 3.28 -9.86 0.47
CA LYS A 16 4.36 -9.71 1.45
C LYS A 16 4.59 -8.23 1.73
N ASP A 17 4.49 -7.80 2.98
CA ASP A 17 4.73 -6.40 3.36
C ASP A 17 6.22 -6.06 3.50
N ALA A 18 6.52 -4.79 3.79
CA ALA A 18 7.89 -4.28 3.96
C ALA A 18 8.68 -4.95 5.10
N THR A 19 7.97 -5.51 6.08
CA THR A 19 8.58 -6.23 7.22
C THR A 19 8.83 -7.70 6.92
N GLY A 20 8.32 -8.17 5.77
CA GLY A 20 8.43 -9.54 5.31
C GLY A 20 7.27 -10.45 5.72
N LYS A 21 6.24 -9.93 6.40
CA LYS A 21 5.05 -10.70 6.76
C LYS A 21 4.16 -10.89 5.53
N VAL A 22 3.68 -12.11 5.32
CA VAL A 22 2.69 -12.42 4.27
C VAL A 22 1.28 -12.27 4.85
N TRP A 23 0.44 -11.56 4.11
CA TRP A 23 -0.96 -11.32 4.44
C TRP A 23 -1.85 -11.99 3.39
N ARG A 24 -2.93 -12.62 3.84
CA ARG A 24 -4.04 -13.04 3.00
C ARG A 24 -5.12 -11.97 3.03
N PHE A 25 -5.68 -11.61 1.88
CA PHE A 25 -6.72 -10.60 1.79
C PHE A 25 -7.60 -10.80 0.56
N GLU A 26 -8.81 -10.27 0.64
CA GLU A 26 -9.74 -10.14 -0.47
C GLU A 26 -9.66 -8.71 -1.04
N MET A 27 -9.69 -8.56 -2.36
CA MET A 27 -9.77 -7.24 -3.00
C MET A 27 -11.18 -7.00 -3.58
N HIS A 28 -12.10 -6.49 -2.76
CA HIS A 28 -13.47 -6.23 -3.18
C HIS A 28 -13.53 -5.03 -4.15
N PRO A 29 -14.21 -5.12 -5.31
CA PRO A 29 -14.23 -4.06 -6.33
C PRO A 29 -14.73 -2.69 -5.86
N TYR A 30 -15.61 -2.67 -4.84
CA TYR A 30 -16.24 -1.44 -4.33
C TYR A 30 -15.72 -0.99 -2.97
N SER A 31 -15.24 -1.93 -2.17
CA SER A 31 -14.87 -1.68 -0.76
C SER A 31 -13.36 -1.68 -0.55
N GLY A 32 -12.62 -2.17 -1.54
CA GLY A 32 -11.17 -2.29 -1.47
C GLY A 32 -10.71 -3.51 -0.67
N PRO A 33 -9.47 -3.47 -0.17
CA PRO A 33 -8.83 -4.63 0.45
C PRO A 33 -9.33 -4.91 1.88
N ALA A 34 -9.57 -6.17 2.19
CA ALA A 34 -9.88 -6.65 3.54
C ALA A 34 -9.07 -7.89 3.88
N VAL A 35 -8.36 -7.88 5.01
CA VAL A 35 -7.53 -9.01 5.47
C VAL A 35 -8.43 -10.16 5.88
N GLN A 36 -8.01 -11.36 5.49
CA GLN A 36 -8.64 -12.62 5.84
C GLN A 36 -7.89 -13.31 6.98
N ASP A 37 -8.58 -14.16 7.73
CA ASP A 37 -7.99 -15.09 8.68
C ASP A 37 -7.50 -16.39 7.99
N ASP A 38 -7.09 -17.36 8.81
CA ASP A 38 -6.57 -18.65 8.34
C ASP A 38 -7.65 -19.51 7.66
N ASP A 39 -8.93 -19.33 8.04
CA ASP A 39 -10.07 -20.00 7.44
C ASP A 39 -10.47 -19.36 6.10
N GLY A 40 -9.99 -18.13 5.83
CA GLY A 40 -10.29 -17.36 4.63
C GLY A 40 -11.49 -16.44 4.75
N GLU A 41 -12.04 -16.32 5.94
CA GLU A 41 -13.08 -15.36 6.25
C GLU A 41 -12.44 -14.01 6.56
N LEU A 42 -13.25 -12.93 6.53
CA LEU A 42 -12.74 -11.61 6.91
C LEU A 42 -12.27 -11.64 8.36
N ALA A 43 -11.03 -11.21 8.60
CA ALA A 43 -10.47 -11.17 9.94
C ALA A 43 -11.31 -10.26 10.83
N GLU A 44 -11.65 -10.76 12.03
CA GLU A 44 -12.48 -10.05 13.04
C GLU A 44 -11.95 -8.63 13.32
N LYS A 45 -10.62 -8.48 13.31
CA LYS A 45 -9.94 -7.20 13.47
C LYS A 45 -9.01 -6.92 12.30
N GLN A 46 -9.34 -5.88 11.53
CA GLN A 46 -8.49 -5.39 10.45
C GLN A 46 -7.21 -4.70 10.99
N PRO A 47 -6.11 -4.70 10.22
CA PRO A 47 -4.89 -4.02 10.63
C PRO A 47 -5.11 -2.52 10.87
N GLY A 48 -4.44 -1.97 11.89
CA GLY A 48 -4.49 -0.52 12.15
C GLY A 48 -3.97 0.30 10.97
N GLN A 49 -4.36 1.57 10.87
CA GLN A 49 -4.06 2.45 9.71
C GLN A 49 -2.57 2.55 9.36
N ARG A 50 -1.68 2.40 10.35
CA ARG A 50 -0.21 2.44 10.17
C ARG A 50 0.41 1.08 9.83
N SER A 51 -0.41 0.05 9.61
CA SER A 51 0.08 -1.27 9.27
C SER A 51 0.83 -1.23 7.93
N PRO A 52 2.02 -1.86 7.83
CA PRO A 52 2.74 -2.02 6.56
C PRO A 52 1.92 -2.70 5.46
N PHE A 53 0.90 -3.48 5.83
CA PHE A 53 -0.07 -4.06 4.90
C PHE A 53 -0.72 -3.01 4.00
N TRP A 54 -1.20 -1.90 4.57
CA TRP A 54 -1.94 -0.88 3.82
C TRP A 54 -1.04 -0.19 2.79
N THR A 55 0.21 0.07 3.14
CA THR A 55 1.21 0.59 2.19
C THR A 55 1.45 -0.40 1.05
N ALA A 56 1.69 -1.67 1.38
CA ALA A 56 1.97 -2.71 0.39
C ALA A 56 0.81 -2.88 -0.61
N VAL A 57 -0.43 -3.00 -0.12
CA VAL A 57 -1.60 -3.22 -0.98
C VAL A 57 -1.95 -1.99 -1.82
N THR A 58 -1.74 -0.78 -1.28
CA THR A 58 -1.97 0.47 -2.01
C THR A 58 -0.99 0.60 -3.17
N LEU A 59 0.31 0.40 -2.90
CA LEU A 59 1.36 0.46 -3.92
C LEU A 59 1.17 -0.63 -4.97
N TRP A 60 0.83 -1.85 -4.56
CA TRP A 60 0.49 -2.93 -5.48
C TRP A 60 -0.64 -2.54 -6.45
N ALA A 61 -1.75 -2.01 -5.91
CA ALA A 61 -2.89 -1.58 -6.73
C ALA A 61 -2.52 -0.44 -7.69
N GLN A 62 -1.79 0.56 -7.21
CA GLN A 62 -1.32 1.69 -8.02
C GLN A 62 -0.32 1.28 -9.12
N GLN A 63 0.45 0.21 -8.88
CA GLN A 63 1.46 -0.32 -9.81
C GLN A 63 0.90 -1.37 -10.79
N GLY A 64 -0.42 -1.46 -10.93
CA GLY A 64 -1.08 -2.33 -11.91
C GLY A 64 -1.49 -3.70 -11.38
N ALA A 65 -1.51 -3.88 -10.06
CA ALA A 65 -2.02 -5.08 -9.39
C ALA A 65 -1.40 -6.41 -9.88
N VAL A 66 -0.10 -6.40 -10.18
CA VAL A 66 0.64 -7.54 -10.73
C VAL A 66 0.78 -8.67 -9.71
N ILE A 67 0.64 -9.91 -10.19
CA ILE A 67 0.86 -11.13 -9.41
C ILE A 67 2.10 -11.83 -9.95
N GLY A 68 3.04 -12.14 -9.06
CA GLY A 68 4.27 -12.84 -9.38
C GLY A 68 4.06 -14.32 -9.67
N PRO A 69 5.09 -15.01 -10.21
CA PRO A 69 5.02 -16.44 -10.50
C PRO A 69 4.88 -17.31 -9.23
N ASP A 70 5.18 -16.78 -8.06
CA ASP A 70 4.97 -17.38 -6.74
C ASP A 70 3.53 -17.23 -6.21
N GLY A 71 2.66 -16.54 -6.97
CA GLY A 71 1.29 -16.24 -6.59
C GLY A 71 1.16 -15.11 -5.56
N LEU A 72 2.23 -14.33 -5.32
CA LEU A 72 2.20 -13.14 -4.46
C LEU A 72 1.99 -11.86 -5.27
N CYS A 73 1.20 -10.95 -4.72
CA CYS A 73 1.09 -9.57 -5.17
C CYS A 73 2.47 -8.91 -5.12
N THR A 74 2.93 -8.40 -6.26
CA THR A 74 4.24 -7.78 -6.40
C THR A 74 4.12 -6.26 -6.36
N TRP A 75 4.87 -5.63 -5.46
CA TRP A 75 4.94 -4.18 -5.34
C TRP A 75 6.38 -3.75 -5.08
N LYS A 76 6.68 -2.50 -5.44
CA LYS A 76 7.94 -1.85 -5.16
C LYS A 76 7.69 -0.68 -4.23
N PRO A 77 8.55 -0.44 -3.22
CA PRO A 77 8.46 0.79 -2.44
C PRO A 77 8.67 1.99 -3.38
N GLU A 78 7.86 3.04 -3.19
CA GLU A 78 8.17 4.32 -3.82
C GLU A 78 9.44 4.89 -3.19
N PRO A 79 10.38 5.42 -3.99
CA PRO A 79 11.55 6.07 -3.46
C PRO A 79 11.10 7.30 -2.66
N GLU A 80 11.66 7.47 -1.46
CA GLU A 80 11.39 8.68 -0.69
C GLU A 80 11.86 9.91 -1.48
N PRO A 81 11.01 10.93 -1.65
CA PRO A 81 11.40 12.12 -2.37
C PRO A 81 12.52 12.82 -1.60
N THR A 82 13.65 13.06 -2.27
CA THR A 82 14.69 13.90 -1.71
C THR A 82 14.16 15.32 -1.60
N LEU A 83 14.36 15.99 -0.47
CA LEU A 83 13.87 17.35 -0.24
C LEU A 83 15.00 18.37 -0.32
N THR A 84 14.75 19.48 -0.99
CA THR A 84 15.62 20.67 -1.01
C THR A 84 15.07 21.73 -0.06
N HIS A 85 15.92 22.24 0.82
CA HIS A 85 15.55 23.33 1.74
C HIS A 85 15.45 24.66 1.00
N LEU A 86 14.36 25.40 1.23
CA LEU A 86 14.12 26.70 0.61
C LEU A 86 14.36 27.87 1.58
N GLY A 87 14.47 27.59 2.88
CA GLY A 87 14.56 28.58 3.96
C GLY A 87 13.40 28.50 4.95
N GLY A 88 13.67 28.79 6.23
CA GLY A 88 12.67 28.64 7.30
C GLY A 88 12.19 27.19 7.43
N ARG A 89 10.86 26.99 7.50
CA ARG A 89 10.20 25.67 7.56
C ARG A 89 9.74 25.15 6.19
N ASN A 90 10.25 25.73 5.10
CA ASN A 90 9.81 25.40 3.74
C ASN A 90 10.80 24.46 3.04
N TYR A 91 10.24 23.43 2.40
CA TYR A 91 10.96 22.40 1.64
C TYR A 91 10.22 22.16 0.32
N ALA A 92 10.95 21.77 -0.72
CA ALA A 92 10.38 21.26 -1.97
C ALA A 92 11.05 19.95 -2.38
N ILE A 93 10.39 19.17 -3.25
CA ILE A 93 10.98 17.97 -3.85
C ILE A 93 12.18 18.40 -4.69
N ALA A 94 13.32 17.75 -4.51
CA ALA A 94 14.54 18.00 -5.27
C ALA A 94 14.28 17.82 -6.77
N GLY A 95 14.78 18.74 -7.60
CA GLY A 95 14.51 18.78 -9.04
C GLY A 95 13.11 19.30 -9.42
N SER A 96 12.27 19.71 -8.47
CA SER A 96 11.05 20.46 -8.80
C SER A 96 11.40 21.91 -9.16
N GLY A 97 10.56 22.57 -9.97
CA GLY A 97 10.76 23.99 -10.32
C GLY A 97 10.81 24.94 -9.12
N LEU A 98 10.19 24.58 -7.99
CA LEU A 98 10.33 25.32 -6.72
C LEU A 98 11.73 25.15 -6.11
N ALA A 99 12.26 23.93 -6.13
CA ALA A 99 13.62 23.64 -5.66
C ALA A 99 14.68 24.29 -6.55
N GLU A 100 14.49 24.32 -7.87
CA GLU A 100 15.42 25.00 -8.78
C GLU A 100 15.41 26.52 -8.58
N LYS A 101 14.25 27.10 -8.33
CA LYS A 101 14.08 28.56 -8.21
C LYS A 101 14.50 29.12 -6.84
N TYR A 102 14.24 28.38 -5.77
CA TYR A 102 14.42 28.86 -4.39
C TYR A 102 15.33 27.96 -3.55
N GLY A 103 15.85 26.88 -4.12
CA GLY A 103 16.73 25.95 -3.44
C GLY A 103 18.01 26.65 -3.02
N ARG A 104 18.35 26.49 -1.74
CA ARG A 104 19.60 27.00 -1.20
C ARG A 104 20.64 25.89 -1.31
N THR A 105 21.72 26.13 -2.05
CA THR A 105 22.96 25.39 -1.85
C THR A 105 23.50 25.82 -0.49
N THR A 106 23.34 24.96 0.51
CA THR A 106 24.02 25.14 1.80
C THR A 106 25.52 25.21 1.52
N PRO A 107 26.25 26.25 1.99
CA PRO A 107 27.72 26.24 1.94
C PRO A 107 28.31 25.16 2.84
#